data_AF-A0A8H7DCM7-F1
#
_entry.id   AF-A0A8H7DCM7-F1
#
_cell.length_a   1.000
_cell.length_b   1.000
_cell.length_c   1.000
_cell.angle_alpha   90.00
_cell.angle_beta   90.00
_cell.angle_gamma   90.00
#
_symmetry.space_group_name_H-M   'P 1'
#
loop_
_entity.id
_entity.type
_entity.pdbx_description
1 polymer ?
#
loop_
_entity_poly.entity_id
_entity_poly.type
_entity_poly.pdbx_seq_one_letter_code
_entity_poly.pdbx_strand_id
1 'polypeptide(L)'
;MWGSTFKRTFASDVYSFAFVCVELYTGKPPFSDISHDAAVILRVMAKERPPRPCDAKGRKLMSDALWTTVQQCWSHNIAERPSMARVVEMMQDANEDLPIVVRFLSIFVEFMSICAYIHSERLPHGIKKSTTLLFFPESGAEAAPEVAKALIHTFPDSFGRSGRNPAVPHVPGPLTLSTEDRELAVEVSKEFKRLGIREELCNVRATKTHIKTADKAFLELWSILLKEVGLPPLLMRTMAPPDGIDFSVMRSKPWGEKESADEMEQALKYAQELQRVGIEARRMSNSQISAGIMEQVQTTMEFLKSKSTEEAQKEADDGDDASALDYAIRIRCNIGVKPNRSLHRYYLMKVIESSTATNAQKSQAHGLLIDWCISPFPNASIFARYMFAAAHHANQSVLFAAEASPAVLFFGLRILEPQAEKVVALKAQYQPLWMALEKRKKEVEKEQEKAERKREKDSNRYICAAPECYIQASKGGGLAQCAGACDPAVKPAYCSKECQRADWKNHKPFCKPGAPCSILTKERDLPAAGQGQSDEVLTIPIAGPDGRTMMLSSSTMPPEMLKMFQDFSLGKEPEGADKTIEEMMSSAKNKSKSRFEKIDLFVK
;
A
#
# COMPACT_ATOMS: atom_id res chain seq x y z
N MET A 1 -50.65 34.11 -19.41
CA MET A 1 -49.66 34.15 -20.50
C MET A 1 -48.41 33.32 -20.15
N TRP A 2 -48.56 32.03 -19.80
CA TRP A 2 -47.42 31.13 -19.52
C TRP A 2 -47.62 29.89 -20.39
N GLY A 3 -47.14 29.99 -21.63
CA GLY A 3 -47.30 28.97 -22.67
C GLY A 3 -46.10 28.95 -23.61
N SER A 4 -44.90 29.24 -23.09
CA SER A 4 -43.65 29.05 -23.81
C SER A 4 -42.98 27.79 -23.26
N THR A 5 -42.90 26.76 -24.11
CA THR A 5 -42.15 25.53 -23.83
C THR A 5 -40.68 25.86 -23.60
N PHE A 6 -40.16 25.59 -22.40
CA PHE A 6 -38.75 25.76 -22.08
C PHE A 6 -37.91 24.86 -22.99
N LYS A 7 -37.13 25.47 -23.90
CA LYS A 7 -36.21 24.74 -24.78
C LYS A 7 -34.81 24.79 -24.19
N ARG A 8 -34.26 23.63 -23.82
CA ARG A 8 -32.85 23.50 -23.45
C ARG A 8 -31.97 23.88 -24.65
N THR A 9 -30.94 24.66 -24.39
CA THR A 9 -29.96 25.12 -25.38
C THR A 9 -28.56 24.92 -24.82
N PHE A 10 -27.55 24.87 -25.68
CA PHE A 10 -26.16 24.83 -25.22
C PHE A 10 -25.84 26.01 -24.27
N ALA A 11 -26.40 27.19 -24.52
CA ALA A 11 -26.24 28.36 -23.67
C ALA A 11 -26.97 28.26 -22.31
N SER A 12 -28.01 27.42 -22.19
CA SER A 12 -28.62 27.11 -20.88
C SER A 12 -27.76 26.11 -20.08
N ASP A 13 -27.06 25.20 -20.76
CA ASP A 13 -26.14 24.25 -20.12
C ASP A 13 -24.90 24.99 -19.59
N VAL A 14 -24.32 25.90 -20.39
CA VAL A 14 -23.22 26.80 -19.97
C VAL A 14 -23.62 27.65 -18.76
N TYR A 15 -24.86 28.17 -18.76
CA TYR A 15 -25.38 28.94 -17.63
C TYR A 15 -25.45 28.09 -16.36
N SER A 16 -25.95 26.87 -16.46
CA SER A 16 -26.09 25.93 -15.33
C SER A 16 -24.72 25.49 -14.82
N PHE A 17 -23.74 25.32 -15.71
CA PHE A 17 -22.37 24.96 -15.37
C PHE A 17 -21.71 25.97 -14.41
N ALA A 18 -21.94 27.27 -14.58
CA ALA A 18 -21.41 28.30 -13.67
C ALA A 18 -21.85 28.09 -12.21
N PHE A 19 -23.11 27.68 -12.02
CA PHE A 19 -23.67 27.39 -10.70
C PHE A 19 -23.11 26.09 -10.11
N VAL A 20 -22.89 25.08 -10.95
CA VAL A 20 -22.19 23.84 -10.55
C VAL A 20 -20.79 24.16 -10.05
N CYS A 21 -20.04 25.06 -10.72
CA CYS A 21 -18.73 25.48 -10.22
C CYS A 21 -18.81 26.09 -8.81
N VAL A 22 -19.79 26.97 -8.54
CA VAL A 22 -19.98 27.55 -7.21
C VAL A 22 -20.36 26.48 -6.17
N GLU A 23 -21.25 25.56 -6.53
CA GLU A 23 -21.68 24.46 -5.66
C GLU A 23 -20.52 23.54 -5.28
N LEU A 24 -19.67 23.17 -6.25
CA LEU A 24 -18.50 22.32 -6.00
C LEU A 24 -17.51 22.94 -5.01
N TYR A 25 -17.27 24.25 -5.08
CA TYR A 25 -16.34 24.93 -4.18
C TYR A 25 -16.92 25.21 -2.79
N THR A 26 -18.24 25.38 -2.69
CA THR A 26 -18.90 25.69 -1.41
C THR A 26 -19.42 24.45 -0.68
N GLY A 27 -19.63 23.35 -1.41
CA GLY A 27 -20.31 22.14 -0.90
C GLY A 27 -21.78 22.39 -0.56
N LYS A 28 -22.39 23.46 -1.07
CA LYS A 28 -23.75 23.92 -0.76
C LYS A 28 -24.46 24.36 -2.04
N PRO A 29 -25.81 24.29 -2.09
CA PRO A 29 -26.56 24.81 -3.23
C PRO A 29 -26.30 26.32 -3.40
N PRO A 30 -26.27 26.83 -4.65
CA PRO A 30 -26.16 28.26 -4.90
C PRO A 30 -27.30 29.02 -4.22
N PHE A 31 -27.01 30.21 -3.66
CA PHE A 31 -27.95 30.99 -2.86
C PHE A 31 -28.46 30.28 -1.59
N SER A 32 -27.63 29.45 -0.95
CA SER A 32 -27.99 28.73 0.29
C SER A 32 -28.45 29.62 1.46
N ASP A 33 -28.24 30.94 1.39
CA ASP A 33 -28.71 31.95 2.34
C ASP A 33 -30.20 32.33 2.16
N ILE A 34 -30.83 31.91 1.06
CA ILE A 34 -32.22 32.24 0.72
C ILE A 34 -33.12 31.05 0.98
N SER A 35 -34.12 31.21 1.85
CA SER A 35 -35.00 30.11 2.28
C SER A 35 -36.12 29.77 1.28
N HIS A 36 -36.38 30.60 0.28
CA HIS A 36 -37.52 30.44 -0.64
C HIS A 36 -37.09 30.55 -2.11
N ASP A 37 -37.36 29.52 -2.90
CA ASP A 37 -37.04 29.45 -4.34
C ASP A 37 -37.61 30.63 -5.14
N ALA A 38 -38.81 31.10 -4.78
CA ALA A 38 -39.41 32.28 -5.41
C ALA A 38 -38.53 33.55 -5.24
N ALA A 39 -37.89 33.71 -4.08
CA ALA A 39 -36.97 34.81 -3.83
C ALA A 39 -35.65 34.63 -4.62
N VAL A 40 -35.17 33.40 -4.81
CA VAL A 40 -34.03 33.09 -5.68
C VAL A 40 -34.35 33.48 -7.14
N ILE A 41 -35.53 33.10 -7.63
CA ILE A 41 -35.98 33.46 -8.99
C ILE A 41 -36.00 34.98 -9.17
N LEU A 42 -36.58 35.72 -8.21
CA LEU A 42 -36.62 37.19 -8.27
C LEU A 42 -35.21 37.81 -8.28
N ARG A 43 -34.27 37.31 -7.47
CA ARG A 43 -32.88 37.78 -7.46
C ARG A 43 -32.15 37.47 -8.76
N VAL A 44 -32.33 36.27 -9.31
CA VAL A 44 -31.76 35.91 -10.62
C VAL A 44 -32.31 36.79 -11.74
N MET A 45 -33.62 37.10 -11.71
CA MET A 45 -34.27 38.04 -12.64
C MET A 45 -33.76 39.48 -12.47
N ALA A 46 -33.43 39.88 -11.24
CA ALA A 46 -32.75 41.15 -10.93
C ALA A 46 -31.24 41.14 -11.31
N LYS A 47 -30.77 40.10 -11.99
CA LYS A 47 -29.37 39.89 -12.41
C LYS A 47 -28.37 39.68 -11.27
N GLU A 48 -28.86 39.35 -10.07
CA GLU A 48 -28.01 38.98 -8.96
C GLU A 48 -27.41 37.58 -9.15
N ARG A 49 -26.22 37.35 -8.59
CA ARG A 49 -25.46 36.10 -8.70
C ARG A 49 -24.86 35.73 -7.33
N PRO A 50 -24.58 34.43 -7.08
CA PRO A 50 -23.91 34.02 -5.85
C PRO A 50 -22.57 34.73 -5.68
N PRO A 51 -22.18 35.07 -4.44
CA PRO A 51 -20.86 35.64 -4.18
C PRO A 51 -19.76 34.63 -4.51
N ARG A 52 -18.56 35.14 -4.79
CA ARG A 52 -17.38 34.29 -5.00
C ARG A 52 -17.12 33.42 -3.76
N PRO A 53 -16.92 32.10 -3.92
CA PRO A 53 -16.66 31.24 -2.79
C PRO A 53 -15.41 31.64 -2.00
N CYS A 54 -15.58 31.73 -0.69
CA CYS A 54 -14.52 32.00 0.28
C CYS A 54 -14.52 30.94 1.38
N ASP A 55 -13.35 30.66 1.96
CA ASP A 55 -13.26 29.80 3.15
C ASP A 55 -13.76 30.52 4.42
N ALA A 56 -13.80 29.80 5.55
CA ALA A 56 -14.23 30.34 6.84
C ALA A 56 -13.37 31.52 7.34
N LYS A 57 -12.20 31.77 6.73
CA LYS A 57 -11.29 32.89 7.03
C LYS A 57 -11.40 34.01 6.00
N GLY A 58 -12.37 33.95 5.08
CA GLY A 58 -12.60 34.96 4.05
C GLY A 58 -11.64 34.88 2.86
N ARG A 59 -10.83 33.81 2.72
CA ARG A 59 -9.92 33.66 1.59
C ARG A 59 -10.66 33.14 0.37
N LYS A 60 -10.46 33.79 -0.78
CA LYS A 60 -11.04 33.39 -2.08
C LYS A 60 -10.61 31.97 -2.44
N LEU A 61 -11.57 31.09 -2.71
CA LEU A 61 -11.32 29.69 -3.04
C LEU A 61 -11.06 29.46 -4.53
N MET A 62 -11.63 30.27 -5.40
CA MET A 62 -11.35 30.27 -6.85
C MET A 62 -10.26 31.29 -7.18
N SER A 63 -9.46 31.07 -8.23
CA SER A 63 -8.56 32.07 -8.80
C SER A 63 -9.34 33.20 -9.51
N ASP A 64 -8.71 34.35 -9.74
CA ASP A 64 -9.37 35.48 -10.44
C ASP A 64 -9.73 35.10 -11.89
N ALA A 65 -8.86 34.34 -12.56
CA ALA A 65 -9.10 33.81 -13.90
C ALA A 65 -10.28 32.84 -13.94
N LEU A 66 -10.31 31.84 -13.05
CA LEU A 66 -11.43 30.88 -12.99
C LEU A 66 -12.75 31.57 -12.65
N TRP A 67 -12.71 32.53 -11.72
CA TRP A 67 -13.89 33.31 -11.36
C TRP A 67 -14.41 34.12 -12.54
N THR A 68 -13.52 34.72 -13.35
CA THR A 68 -13.89 35.43 -14.58
C THR A 68 -14.59 34.48 -15.57
N THR A 69 -14.09 33.25 -15.73
CA THR A 69 -14.72 32.23 -16.57
C THR A 69 -16.12 31.87 -16.08
N VAL A 70 -16.29 31.62 -14.78
CA VAL A 70 -17.61 31.37 -14.16
C VAL A 70 -18.55 32.55 -14.41
N GLN A 71 -18.04 33.77 -14.30
CA GLN A 71 -18.84 34.98 -14.53
C GLN A 71 -19.32 35.14 -15.98
N GLN A 72 -18.52 34.72 -16.96
CA GLN A 72 -18.93 34.73 -18.37
C GLN A 72 -19.96 33.64 -18.66
N CYS A 73 -19.81 32.46 -18.07
CA CYS A 73 -20.74 31.34 -18.25
C CYS A 73 -22.18 31.68 -17.84
N TRP A 74 -22.37 32.47 -16.77
CA TRP A 74 -23.71 32.90 -16.33
C TRP A 74 -24.15 34.29 -16.80
N SER A 75 -23.54 34.84 -17.86
CA SER A 75 -23.91 36.17 -18.37
C SER A 75 -25.41 36.23 -18.63
N HIS A 76 -26.02 37.37 -18.28
CA HIS A 76 -27.43 37.58 -18.52
C HIS A 76 -27.73 37.61 -20.02
N ASN A 77 -26.81 38.17 -20.82
CA ASN A 77 -26.89 38.12 -22.27
C ASN A 77 -26.47 36.73 -22.75
N ILE A 78 -27.38 36.04 -23.45
CA ILE A 78 -27.16 34.67 -23.94
C ILE A 78 -26.00 34.63 -24.95
N ALA A 79 -25.84 35.68 -25.77
CA ALA A 79 -24.79 35.74 -26.81
C ALA A 79 -23.38 35.94 -26.24
N GLU A 80 -23.26 36.42 -25.00
CA GLU A 80 -21.97 36.58 -24.32
C GLU A 80 -21.50 35.29 -23.64
N ARG A 81 -22.37 34.28 -23.53
CA ARG A 81 -21.98 33.01 -22.94
C ARG A 81 -21.07 32.26 -23.91
N PRO A 82 -19.86 31.87 -23.49
CA PRO A 82 -18.96 31.09 -24.33
C PRO A 82 -19.57 29.72 -24.68
N SER A 83 -19.12 29.11 -25.77
CA SER A 83 -19.37 27.70 -26.00
C SER A 83 -18.62 26.85 -24.97
N MET A 84 -19.10 25.64 -24.65
CA MET A 84 -18.37 24.77 -23.72
C MET A 84 -16.95 24.44 -24.19
N ALA A 85 -16.69 24.40 -25.51
CA ALA A 85 -15.33 24.26 -26.05
C ALA A 85 -14.45 25.45 -25.63
N ARG A 86 -14.97 26.69 -25.73
CA ARG A 86 -14.26 27.89 -25.29
C ARG A 86 -14.12 27.93 -23.77
N VAL A 87 -15.10 27.44 -23.01
CA VAL A 87 -15.00 27.31 -21.55
C VAL A 87 -13.85 26.38 -21.16
N VAL A 88 -13.68 25.25 -21.86
CA VAL A 88 -12.55 24.33 -21.62
C VAL A 88 -11.22 25.04 -21.84
N GLU A 89 -11.04 25.75 -22.95
CA GLU A 89 -9.83 26.54 -23.21
C GLU A 89 -9.59 27.58 -22.11
N MET A 90 -10.60 28.37 -21.76
CA MET A 90 -10.48 29.38 -20.70
C MET A 90 -10.17 28.79 -19.33
N MET A 91 -10.67 27.58 -19.04
CA MET A 91 -10.36 26.87 -17.80
C MET A 91 -8.95 26.28 -17.81
N GLN A 92 -8.44 25.85 -18.97
CA GLN A 92 -7.04 25.43 -19.15
C GLN A 92 -6.10 26.60 -18.93
N ASP A 93 -6.39 27.77 -19.52
CA ASP A 93 -5.63 29.01 -19.33
C ASP A 93 -5.66 29.45 -17.85
N ALA A 94 -6.83 29.41 -17.21
CA ALA A 94 -7.00 29.75 -15.80
C ALA A 94 -6.31 28.76 -14.84
N ASN A 95 -5.99 27.55 -15.32
CA ASN A 95 -5.29 26.50 -14.58
C ASN A 95 -3.80 26.82 -14.39
N GLU A 96 -3.24 27.73 -15.21
CA GLU A 96 -1.85 28.17 -15.06
C GLU A 96 -1.61 28.88 -13.72
N ASP A 97 -2.63 29.44 -13.07
CA ASP A 97 -2.50 30.15 -11.79
C ASP A 97 -2.71 29.29 -10.52
N LEU A 98 -2.87 27.96 -10.63
CA LEU A 98 -3.17 27.08 -9.49
C LEU A 98 -1.93 26.64 -8.67
N PRO A 99 -2.10 26.32 -7.37
CA PRO A 99 -1.04 25.77 -6.52
C PRO A 99 -0.39 24.52 -7.12
N ILE A 100 0.92 24.41 -6.88
CA ILE A 100 1.88 23.40 -7.39
C ILE A 100 1.32 21.95 -7.41
N VAL A 101 0.43 21.59 -6.48
CA VAL A 101 -0.12 20.24 -6.33
C VAL A 101 -1.14 19.86 -7.42
N VAL A 102 -1.90 20.81 -7.98
CA VAL A 102 -2.83 20.54 -9.09
C VAL A 102 -2.12 20.63 -10.44
N ARG A 103 -1.17 21.56 -10.56
CA ARG A 103 -0.15 21.56 -11.63
C ARG A 103 0.62 20.23 -11.67
N PHE A 104 0.84 19.56 -10.54
CA PHE A 104 1.51 18.25 -10.51
C PHE A 104 0.78 17.17 -11.34
N LEU A 105 -0.56 17.09 -11.29
CA LEU A 105 -1.31 16.08 -12.06
C LEU A 105 -1.36 16.43 -13.56
N SER A 106 -1.52 17.71 -13.90
CA SER A 106 -1.46 18.19 -15.29
C SER A 106 -0.06 18.01 -15.87
N ILE A 107 0.98 18.44 -15.13
CA ILE A 107 2.38 18.37 -15.55
C ILE A 107 2.90 16.95 -15.51
N PHE A 108 2.39 16.02 -14.70
CA PHE A 108 2.80 14.61 -14.81
C PHE A 108 2.20 13.94 -16.06
N VAL A 109 0.97 14.31 -16.44
CA VAL A 109 0.33 13.88 -17.70
C VAL A 109 0.95 14.57 -18.92
N GLU A 110 1.34 15.84 -18.78
CA GLU A 110 2.13 16.58 -19.75
C GLU A 110 3.59 16.13 -19.75
N PHE A 111 4.21 15.69 -18.67
CA PHE A 111 5.59 15.15 -18.63
C PHE A 111 5.66 13.89 -19.48
N MET A 112 4.61 13.06 -19.39
CA MET A 112 4.37 11.93 -20.27
C MET A 112 4.02 12.32 -21.73
N SER A 113 3.84 13.61 -22.02
CA SER A 113 3.59 14.22 -23.35
C SER A 113 4.72 15.17 -23.83
N ILE A 114 5.56 15.70 -22.93
CA ILE A 114 6.77 16.54 -23.10
C ILE A 114 7.98 15.65 -23.38
N CYS A 115 7.80 14.32 -23.31
CA CYS A 115 8.57 13.33 -24.09
C CYS A 115 8.58 13.58 -25.63
N ALA A 116 8.27 14.79 -26.10
CA ALA A 116 8.61 15.26 -27.43
C ALA A 116 10.11 15.57 -27.58
N TYR A 117 10.86 15.78 -26.49
CA TYR A 117 12.32 16.07 -26.53
C TYR A 117 13.22 14.84 -26.32
N ILE A 118 12.67 13.70 -25.92
CA ILE A 118 13.28 12.36 -26.01
C ILE A 118 12.19 11.44 -26.53
N HIS A 119 12.41 10.78 -27.66
CA HIS A 119 11.48 9.78 -28.17
C HIS A 119 11.41 8.57 -27.23
N SER A 120 10.60 8.65 -26.19
CA SER A 120 10.26 7.52 -25.33
C SER A 120 9.01 6.85 -25.91
N GLU A 121 9.23 5.91 -26.83
CA GLU A 121 8.12 5.07 -27.30
C GLU A 121 7.67 4.14 -26.18
N ARG A 122 6.36 4.12 -25.93
CA ARG A 122 5.78 3.26 -24.88
C ARG A 122 5.67 1.85 -25.42
N LEU A 123 6.29 0.90 -24.71
CA LEU A 123 6.00 -0.51 -24.95
C LEU A 123 4.67 -0.87 -24.28
N PRO A 124 3.84 -1.70 -24.92
CA PRO A 124 3.99 -2.26 -26.27
C PRO A 124 3.54 -1.26 -27.36
N HIS A 125 4.27 -1.19 -28.47
CA HIS A 125 4.02 -0.17 -29.50
C HIS A 125 2.74 -0.45 -30.29
N GLY A 126 1.94 0.58 -30.58
CA GLY A 126 0.67 0.44 -31.32
C GLY A 126 -0.50 -0.13 -30.51
N ILE A 127 -0.36 -0.28 -29.20
CA ILE A 127 -1.43 -0.69 -28.29
C ILE A 127 -2.09 0.54 -27.64
N LYS A 128 -3.41 0.50 -27.43
CA LYS A 128 -4.16 1.60 -26.78
C LYS A 128 -3.61 1.87 -25.37
N LYS A 129 -3.58 3.14 -24.96
CA LYS A 129 -3.05 3.60 -23.65
C LYS A 129 -3.66 2.92 -22.41
N SER A 130 -4.82 2.28 -22.52
CA SER A 130 -5.53 1.65 -21.40
C SER A 130 -5.02 0.24 -21.04
N THR A 131 -4.20 -0.39 -21.89
CA THR A 131 -3.80 -1.81 -21.75
C THR A 131 -2.32 -2.01 -21.36
N THR A 132 -1.62 -0.94 -20.99
CA THR A 132 -0.16 -0.94 -20.74
C THR A 132 0.30 -1.88 -19.61
N LEU A 133 -0.59 -2.30 -18.72
CA LEU A 133 -0.26 -3.23 -17.63
C LEU A 133 -0.22 -4.70 -18.05
N LEU A 134 -0.71 -5.04 -19.25
CA LEU A 134 -0.62 -6.39 -19.79
C LEU A 134 0.83 -6.75 -20.13
N PHE A 135 1.56 -5.80 -20.70
CA PHE A 135 2.96 -5.98 -21.07
C PHE A 135 3.88 -5.63 -19.90
N PHE A 136 4.35 -6.66 -19.21
CA PHE A 136 5.31 -6.55 -18.13
C PHE A 136 6.29 -7.71 -18.24
N PRO A 137 7.30 -7.62 -19.13
CA PRO A 137 8.22 -8.73 -19.38
C PRO A 137 9.06 -9.01 -18.14
N GLU A 138 9.33 -10.29 -17.87
CA GLU A 138 10.19 -10.75 -16.78
C GLU A 138 11.53 -11.32 -17.27
N SER A 139 11.71 -11.41 -18.60
CA SER A 139 12.94 -11.86 -19.24
C SER A 139 13.31 -11.02 -20.46
N GLY A 140 14.57 -11.13 -20.88
CA GLY A 140 15.02 -10.52 -22.14
C GLY A 140 14.26 -11.05 -23.35
N ALA A 141 13.90 -12.34 -23.34
CA ALA A 141 13.16 -12.99 -24.42
C ALA A 141 11.73 -12.43 -24.56
N GLU A 142 11.01 -12.24 -23.46
CA GLU A 142 9.66 -11.65 -23.49
C GLU A 142 9.68 -10.17 -23.91
N ALA A 143 10.74 -9.44 -23.53
CA ALA A 143 10.89 -8.03 -23.87
C ALA A 143 11.31 -7.79 -25.34
N ALA A 144 12.11 -8.71 -25.91
CA ALA A 144 12.81 -8.49 -27.17
C ALA A 144 11.91 -8.09 -28.37
N PRO A 145 10.73 -8.70 -28.62
CA PRO A 145 9.88 -8.31 -29.75
C PRO A 145 9.44 -6.85 -29.69
N GLU A 146 8.97 -6.41 -28.52
CA GLU A 146 8.48 -5.04 -28.34
C GLU A 146 9.63 -4.03 -28.28
N VAL A 147 10.77 -4.39 -27.67
CA VAL A 147 11.98 -3.56 -27.70
C VAL A 147 12.48 -3.38 -29.14
N ALA A 148 12.57 -4.46 -29.92
CA ALA A 148 13.00 -4.40 -31.32
C ALA A 148 12.04 -3.56 -32.16
N LYS A 149 10.72 -3.73 -31.96
CA LYS A 149 9.69 -2.94 -32.64
C LYS A 149 9.83 -1.45 -32.35
N ALA A 150 9.97 -1.07 -31.08
CA ALA A 150 10.16 0.33 -30.70
C ALA A 150 11.46 0.90 -31.27
N LEU A 151 12.55 0.13 -31.23
CA LEU A 151 13.82 0.54 -31.82
C LEU A 151 13.67 0.79 -33.34
N ILE A 152 13.10 -0.17 -34.08
CA ILE A 152 12.84 -0.03 -35.52
C ILE A 152 11.97 1.18 -35.84
N HIS A 153 11.03 1.53 -34.96
CA HIS A 153 10.18 2.69 -35.16
C HIS A 153 10.92 4.02 -34.86
N THR A 154 11.78 4.05 -33.82
CA THR A 154 12.60 5.23 -33.48
C THR A 154 13.66 5.62 -34.52
N PHE A 155 14.30 4.64 -35.17
CA PHE A 155 15.49 4.89 -36.00
C PHE A 155 15.20 5.64 -37.33
N PRO A 156 14.17 5.29 -38.13
CA PRO A 156 13.81 6.00 -39.35
C PRO A 156 13.31 7.42 -39.09
N ASP A 157 12.60 7.64 -37.98
CA ASP A 157 11.98 8.93 -37.64
C ASP A 157 12.96 9.91 -36.96
N SER A 158 14.24 9.54 -36.85
CA SER A 158 15.33 10.38 -36.32
C SER A 158 15.04 10.97 -34.93
N PHE A 159 14.45 10.19 -34.00
CA PHE A 159 14.03 10.72 -32.70
C PHE A 159 13.17 12.02 -32.83
N GLY A 160 12.31 12.10 -33.84
CA GLY A 160 11.38 13.21 -34.03
C GLY A 160 11.99 14.42 -34.75
N ARG A 161 12.24 14.31 -36.07
CA ARG A 161 12.45 15.51 -36.92
C ARG A 161 11.16 16.32 -37.07
N SER A 162 10.83 17.10 -36.04
CA SER A 162 10.03 18.31 -36.17
C SER A 162 10.64 19.40 -35.29
N GLY A 163 11.66 20.09 -35.81
CA GLY A 163 12.20 21.31 -35.20
C GLY A 163 13.68 21.19 -34.85
N ARG A 164 14.53 21.85 -35.63
CA ARG A 164 15.97 21.95 -35.33
C ARG A 164 16.16 22.73 -34.03
N ASN A 165 16.56 22.07 -32.95
CA ASN A 165 17.27 22.72 -31.85
C ASN A 165 18.78 22.47 -32.03
N PRO A 166 19.60 23.49 -32.33
CA PRO A 166 21.04 23.34 -32.57
C PRO A 166 21.84 22.89 -31.34
N ALA A 167 21.21 22.72 -30.17
CA ALA A 167 21.83 22.24 -28.94
C ALA A 167 21.92 20.70 -28.81
N VAL A 168 21.27 19.93 -29.69
CA VAL A 168 21.35 18.45 -29.63
C VAL A 168 22.56 17.98 -30.45
N PRO A 169 23.55 17.29 -29.84
CA PRO A 169 24.72 16.82 -30.56
C PRO A 169 24.33 15.91 -31.72
N HIS A 170 24.86 16.20 -32.91
CA HIS A 170 24.81 15.30 -34.05
C HIS A 170 25.45 13.97 -33.63
N VAL A 171 24.74 12.84 -33.64
CA VAL A 171 25.33 11.53 -33.34
C VAL A 171 25.84 10.94 -34.65
N PRO A 172 27.16 10.98 -34.96
CA PRO A 172 27.67 10.54 -36.24
C PRO A 172 28.21 9.11 -36.11
N GLY A 173 27.67 8.18 -36.89
CA GLY A 173 28.24 6.82 -37.02
C GLY A 173 27.24 5.71 -36.71
N PRO A 174 27.60 4.44 -37.02
CA PRO A 174 26.74 3.31 -36.74
C PRO A 174 26.48 3.21 -35.23
N LEU A 175 25.22 3.39 -34.85
CA LEU A 175 24.77 3.33 -33.46
C LEU A 175 24.97 1.90 -32.94
N THR A 176 25.96 1.72 -32.06
CA THR A 176 26.19 0.45 -31.38
C THR A 176 25.21 0.36 -30.21
N LEU A 177 24.14 -0.43 -30.37
CA LEU A 177 23.18 -0.69 -29.30
C LEU A 177 23.84 -1.49 -28.17
N SER A 178 23.55 -1.12 -26.92
CA SER A 178 24.07 -1.84 -25.75
C SER A 178 23.12 -1.84 -24.56
N THR A 179 23.25 -2.86 -23.69
CA THR A 179 22.48 -3.02 -22.44
C THR A 179 23.33 -3.72 -21.37
N GLU A 180 22.96 -3.58 -20.09
CA GLU A 180 23.60 -4.31 -18.98
C GLU A 180 23.11 -5.77 -18.93
N ASP A 181 21.91 -6.03 -19.47
CA ASP A 181 21.30 -7.35 -19.46
C ASP A 181 21.76 -8.19 -20.67
N ARG A 182 22.58 -9.21 -20.39
CA ARG A 182 23.15 -10.10 -21.42
C ARG A 182 22.08 -10.84 -22.22
N GLU A 183 21.01 -11.27 -21.57
CA GLU A 183 19.94 -12.01 -22.23
C GLU A 183 19.17 -11.09 -23.17
N LEU A 184 18.79 -9.91 -22.69
CA LEU A 184 18.11 -8.91 -23.52
C LEU A 184 18.93 -8.55 -24.76
N ALA A 185 20.24 -8.36 -24.62
CA ALA A 185 21.12 -8.10 -25.76
C ALA A 185 21.05 -9.23 -26.81
N VAL A 186 21.13 -10.49 -26.37
CA VAL A 186 21.08 -11.66 -27.25
C VAL A 186 19.72 -11.79 -27.92
N GLU A 187 18.64 -11.65 -27.16
CA GLU A 187 17.27 -11.86 -27.66
C GLU A 187 16.84 -10.73 -28.61
N VAL A 188 17.19 -9.48 -28.34
CA VAL A 188 16.96 -8.37 -29.29
C VAL A 188 17.78 -8.57 -30.57
N SER A 189 19.02 -9.05 -30.46
CA SER A 189 19.85 -9.36 -31.63
C SER A 189 19.25 -10.46 -32.50
N LYS A 190 18.70 -11.52 -31.89
CA LYS A 190 17.97 -12.58 -32.59
C LYS A 190 16.71 -12.04 -33.26
N GLU A 191 15.98 -11.17 -32.56
CA GLU A 191 14.75 -10.58 -33.07
C GLU A 191 15.01 -9.66 -34.28
N PHE A 192 16.07 -8.85 -34.26
CA PHE A 192 16.48 -8.07 -35.43
C PHE A 192 16.83 -8.95 -36.64
N LYS A 193 17.55 -10.05 -36.42
CA LYS A 193 17.82 -11.02 -37.50
C LYS A 193 16.53 -11.62 -38.05
N ARG A 194 15.59 -11.99 -37.17
CA ARG A 194 14.27 -12.51 -37.55
C ARG A 194 13.47 -11.51 -38.38
N LEU A 195 13.56 -10.22 -38.06
CA LEU A 195 12.90 -9.12 -38.77
C LEU A 195 13.63 -8.68 -40.05
N GLY A 196 14.77 -9.30 -40.39
CA GLY A 196 15.52 -9.01 -41.63
C GLY A 196 16.32 -7.71 -41.59
N ILE A 197 16.66 -7.21 -40.40
CA ILE A 197 17.53 -6.03 -40.24
C ILE A 197 18.95 -6.37 -40.72
N ARG A 198 19.66 -5.37 -41.27
CA ARG A 198 21.05 -5.53 -41.75
C ARG A 198 21.96 -6.05 -40.65
N GLU A 199 22.82 -7.01 -41.00
CA GLU A 199 23.65 -7.75 -40.04
C GLU A 199 24.53 -6.85 -39.17
N GLU A 200 25.06 -5.74 -39.72
CA GLU A 200 25.85 -4.77 -38.96
C GLU A 200 25.09 -4.07 -37.82
N LEU A 201 23.76 -4.01 -37.88
CA LEU A 201 22.89 -3.39 -36.87
C LEU A 201 22.26 -4.41 -35.92
N CYS A 202 22.35 -5.70 -36.25
CA CYS A 202 21.79 -6.78 -35.45
C CYS A 202 22.62 -7.10 -34.20
N ASN A 203 23.81 -6.53 -34.02
CA ASN A 203 24.71 -6.86 -32.93
C ASN A 203 24.53 -5.92 -31.72
N VAL A 204 23.65 -6.29 -30.79
CA VAL A 204 23.46 -5.58 -29.51
C VAL A 204 24.48 -6.09 -28.49
N ARG A 205 25.25 -5.17 -27.88
CA ARG A 205 26.32 -5.52 -26.93
C ARG A 205 25.84 -5.56 -25.48
N ALA A 206 26.30 -6.54 -24.72
CA ALA A 206 26.17 -6.55 -23.26
C ALA A 206 27.42 -5.95 -22.61
N THR A 207 27.32 -4.80 -21.92
CA THR A 207 28.50 -4.12 -21.34
C THR A 207 28.16 -3.19 -20.18
N LYS A 208 28.80 -3.35 -19.02
CA LYS A 208 28.68 -2.39 -17.90
C LYS A 208 29.51 -1.10 -18.11
N THR A 209 30.59 -1.17 -18.86
CA THR A 209 31.59 -0.09 -18.95
C THR A 209 31.11 1.08 -19.81
N HIS A 210 30.59 0.78 -21.01
CA HIS A 210 29.99 1.79 -21.89
C HIS A 210 28.70 2.38 -21.35
N ILE A 211 28.01 1.65 -20.47
CA ILE A 211 26.74 2.09 -19.88
C ILE A 211 26.95 3.18 -18.84
N LYS A 212 28.01 3.14 -18.03
CA LYS A 212 28.34 4.28 -17.15
C LYS A 212 28.50 5.60 -17.90
N THR A 213 29.05 5.56 -19.11
CA THR A 213 29.19 6.75 -19.97
C THR A 213 27.82 7.17 -20.54
N ALA A 214 27.02 6.21 -21.00
CA ALA A 214 25.66 6.47 -21.47
C ALA A 214 24.73 7.00 -20.36
N ASP A 215 24.83 6.45 -19.15
CA ASP A 215 24.11 6.88 -17.96
C ASP A 215 24.48 8.30 -17.59
N LYS A 216 25.78 8.66 -17.64
CA LYS A 216 26.21 10.04 -17.40
C LYS A 216 25.60 11.00 -18.43
N ALA A 217 25.65 10.65 -19.72
CA ALA A 217 25.03 11.46 -20.77
C ALA A 217 23.51 11.55 -20.60
N PHE A 218 22.86 10.45 -20.19
CA PHE A 218 21.43 10.41 -19.91
C PHE A 218 21.06 11.22 -18.67
N LEU A 219 21.90 11.26 -17.62
CA LEU A 219 21.71 12.12 -16.45
C LEU A 219 21.75 13.60 -16.81
N GLU A 220 22.69 14.00 -17.67
CA GLU A 220 22.78 15.36 -18.19
C GLU A 220 21.52 15.70 -18.99
N LEU A 221 21.12 14.83 -19.91
CA LEU A 221 19.89 14.98 -20.70
C LEU A 221 18.63 15.01 -19.83
N TRP A 222 18.53 14.14 -18.82
CA TRP A 222 17.45 14.10 -17.83
C TRP A 222 17.36 15.41 -17.07
N SER A 223 18.51 15.99 -16.68
CA SER A 223 18.54 17.28 -16.01
C SER A 223 18.06 18.43 -16.92
N ILE A 224 18.37 18.36 -18.22
CA ILE A 224 17.89 19.33 -19.21
C ILE A 224 16.38 19.18 -19.38
N LEU A 225 15.89 17.95 -19.58
CA LEU A 225 14.46 17.68 -19.67
C LEU A 225 13.70 18.22 -18.46
N LEU A 226 14.17 17.95 -17.25
CA LEU A 226 13.51 18.45 -16.05
C LEU A 226 13.42 19.98 -16.02
N LYS A 227 14.45 20.69 -16.50
CA LYS A 227 14.45 22.16 -16.61
C LYS A 227 13.45 22.65 -17.66
N GLU A 228 13.40 22.01 -18.83
CA GLU A 228 12.50 22.37 -19.92
C GLU A 228 11.01 22.12 -19.58
N VAL A 229 10.71 21.16 -18.69
CA VAL A 229 9.34 20.89 -18.22
C VAL A 229 8.81 22.04 -17.33
N GLY A 230 9.65 22.99 -16.90
CA GLY A 230 9.21 24.16 -16.13
C GLY A 230 8.75 23.83 -14.70
N LEU A 231 9.18 22.69 -14.16
CA LEU A 231 8.86 22.28 -12.79
C LEU A 231 9.61 23.12 -11.74
N PRO A 232 9.02 23.37 -10.55
CA PRO A 232 9.74 24.03 -9.46
C PRO A 232 11.04 23.29 -9.10
N PRO A 233 12.15 23.99 -8.78
CA PRO A 233 13.45 23.38 -8.50
C PRO A 233 13.46 22.30 -7.41
N LEU A 234 12.60 22.44 -6.39
CA LEU A 234 12.46 21.44 -5.33
C LEU A 234 11.85 20.14 -5.84
N LEU A 235 10.95 20.20 -6.83
CA LEU A 235 10.29 19.03 -7.39
C LEU A 235 11.22 18.28 -8.36
N MET A 236 11.97 19.00 -9.19
CA MET A 236 12.99 18.41 -10.07
C MET A 236 13.99 17.56 -9.28
N ARG A 237 14.39 18.03 -8.09
CA ARG A 237 15.30 17.30 -7.18
C ARG A 237 14.74 15.99 -6.63
N THR A 238 13.44 15.77 -6.73
CA THR A 238 12.76 14.57 -6.20
C THR A 238 12.49 13.52 -7.28
N MET A 239 12.82 13.81 -8.54
CA MET A 239 12.64 12.91 -9.67
C MET A 239 13.94 12.18 -9.96
N ALA A 240 13.98 10.89 -9.65
CA ALA A 240 15.08 10.02 -10.06
C ALA A 240 15.00 9.74 -11.57
N PRO A 241 16.14 9.64 -12.26
CA PRO A 241 16.16 9.10 -13.61
C PRO A 241 15.60 7.66 -13.58
N PRO A 242 14.93 7.20 -14.66
CA PRO A 242 14.49 5.82 -14.75
C PRO A 242 15.68 4.85 -14.70
N ASP A 243 15.48 3.71 -14.05
CA ASP A 243 16.43 2.60 -14.08
C ASP A 243 16.50 1.98 -15.48
N GLY A 244 17.68 1.48 -15.87
CA GLY A 244 17.82 0.63 -17.05
C GLY A 244 16.99 -0.66 -16.94
N ILE A 245 16.64 -1.25 -18.08
CA ILE A 245 15.95 -2.53 -18.11
C ILE A 245 16.95 -3.64 -17.76
N ASP A 246 16.83 -4.19 -16.55
CA ASP A 246 17.59 -5.36 -16.09
C ASP A 246 16.64 -6.48 -15.62
N PHE A 247 16.91 -7.71 -16.04
CA PHE A 247 16.20 -8.92 -15.62
C PHE A 247 17.07 -9.85 -14.76
N SER A 248 18.31 -9.45 -14.46
CA SER A 248 19.28 -10.25 -13.70
C SER A 248 18.74 -10.76 -12.36
N VAL A 249 18.00 -9.91 -11.63
CA VAL A 249 17.42 -10.29 -10.35
C VAL A 249 16.40 -11.42 -10.49
N MET A 250 15.59 -11.40 -11.55
CA MET A 250 14.57 -12.44 -11.79
C MET A 250 15.20 -13.80 -12.13
N ARG A 251 16.38 -13.83 -12.75
CA ARG A 251 17.10 -15.08 -13.04
C ARG A 251 17.73 -15.71 -11.81
N SER A 252 18.00 -14.92 -10.77
CA SER A 252 18.83 -15.35 -9.63
C SER A 252 18.09 -16.13 -8.54
N LYS A 253 16.74 -16.08 -8.53
CA LYS A 253 15.92 -16.69 -7.48
C LYS A 253 14.70 -17.39 -8.07
N PRO A 254 14.61 -18.71 -7.94
CA PRO A 254 13.45 -19.44 -8.44
C PRO A 254 12.22 -19.15 -7.58
N TRP A 255 11.10 -18.90 -8.24
CA TRP A 255 9.86 -18.50 -7.59
C TRP A 255 9.16 -19.71 -6.96
N GLY A 256 8.99 -19.72 -5.64
CA GLY A 256 8.25 -20.77 -4.93
C GLY A 256 9.07 -21.99 -4.50
N GLU A 257 10.40 -21.91 -4.47
CA GLU A 257 11.32 -23.06 -4.38
C GLU A 257 11.39 -23.83 -3.04
N LYS A 258 10.56 -23.51 -2.04
CA LYS A 258 10.41 -24.41 -0.88
C LYS A 258 9.34 -25.44 -1.19
N GLU A 259 9.75 -26.49 -1.88
CA GLU A 259 8.99 -27.72 -2.00
C GLU A 259 8.70 -28.24 -0.59
N SER A 260 7.46 -28.09 -0.14
CA SER A 260 6.95 -28.86 0.99
C SER A 260 5.84 -29.73 0.44
N ALA A 261 6.02 -31.05 0.57
CA ALA A 261 5.03 -32.06 0.22
C ALA A 261 3.94 -32.22 1.29
N ASP A 262 4.00 -31.43 2.37
CA ASP A 262 3.02 -31.48 3.45
C ASP A 262 1.73 -30.73 3.05
N GLU A 263 0.64 -31.50 2.89
CA GLU A 263 -0.70 -30.99 2.59
C GLU A 263 -1.14 -29.92 3.61
N MET A 264 -0.77 -30.06 4.88
CA MET A 264 -1.13 -29.10 5.92
C MET A 264 -0.39 -27.77 5.73
N GLU A 265 0.90 -27.81 5.37
CA GLU A 265 1.67 -26.59 5.06
C GLU A 265 1.13 -25.89 3.81
N GLN A 266 0.72 -26.66 2.79
CA GLN A 266 0.13 -26.11 1.57
C GLN A 266 -1.24 -25.47 1.83
N ALA A 267 -2.11 -26.13 2.59
CA ALA A 267 -3.40 -25.58 2.98
C ALA A 267 -3.24 -24.32 3.86
N LEU A 268 -2.26 -24.30 4.75
CA LEU A 268 -1.92 -23.11 5.52
C LEU A 268 -1.48 -21.94 4.62
N LYS A 269 -0.62 -22.19 3.63
CA LYS A 269 -0.21 -21.16 2.66
C LYS A 269 -1.41 -20.63 1.88
N TYR A 270 -2.30 -21.50 1.42
CA TYR A 270 -3.51 -21.11 0.70
C TYR A 270 -4.42 -20.24 1.57
N ALA A 271 -4.71 -20.68 2.81
CA ALA A 271 -5.53 -19.93 3.76
C ALA A 271 -4.92 -18.55 4.07
N GLN A 272 -3.59 -18.47 4.19
CA GLN A 272 -2.87 -17.21 4.37
C GLN A 272 -3.02 -16.29 3.17
N GLU A 273 -2.93 -16.79 1.93
CA GLU A 273 -3.14 -15.96 0.74
C GLU A 273 -4.57 -15.38 0.72
N LEU A 274 -5.58 -16.20 1.00
CA LEU A 274 -6.97 -15.71 1.12
C LEU A 274 -7.11 -14.64 2.22
N GLN A 275 -6.49 -14.85 3.38
CA GLN A 275 -6.52 -13.90 4.48
C GLN A 275 -5.82 -12.58 4.11
N ARG A 276 -4.70 -12.66 3.38
CA ARG A 276 -3.93 -11.48 2.95
C ARG A 276 -4.74 -10.58 2.03
N VAL A 277 -5.54 -11.15 1.14
CA VAL A 277 -6.34 -10.38 0.17
C VAL A 277 -7.79 -10.16 0.60
N GLY A 278 -8.27 -10.88 1.62
CA GLY A 278 -9.60 -10.73 2.20
C GLY A 278 -9.73 -9.54 3.15
N ILE A 279 -10.84 -8.80 3.03
CA ILE A 279 -11.13 -7.63 3.89
C ILE A 279 -11.69 -8.08 5.25
N GLU A 280 -12.43 -9.19 5.29
CA GLU A 280 -13.05 -9.72 6.51
C GLU A 280 -12.01 -10.10 7.58
N ALA A 281 -10.84 -10.59 7.14
CA ALA A 281 -9.71 -10.89 8.00
C ALA A 281 -9.24 -9.71 8.86
N ARG A 282 -9.43 -8.46 8.39
CA ARG A 282 -9.10 -7.24 9.14
C ARG A 282 -10.00 -7.01 10.36
N ARG A 283 -11.24 -7.50 10.33
CA ARG A 283 -12.24 -7.25 11.38
C ARG A 283 -12.10 -8.20 12.57
N MET A 284 -11.26 -9.23 12.44
CA MET A 284 -11.04 -10.24 13.46
C MET A 284 -9.95 -9.80 14.44
N SER A 285 -10.15 -10.07 15.73
CA SER A 285 -9.11 -9.91 16.75
C SER A 285 -8.01 -10.97 16.59
N ASN A 286 -6.84 -10.77 17.20
CA ASN A 286 -5.75 -11.74 17.13
C ASN A 286 -6.10 -13.09 17.78
N SER A 287 -6.94 -13.13 18.82
CA SER A 287 -7.45 -14.41 19.37
C SER A 287 -8.37 -15.12 18.38
N GLN A 288 -9.28 -14.38 17.75
CA GLN A 288 -10.19 -14.89 16.71
C GLN A 288 -9.40 -15.41 15.50
N ILE A 289 -8.32 -14.72 15.13
CA ILE A 289 -7.40 -15.18 14.08
C ILE A 289 -6.71 -16.47 14.50
N SER A 290 -6.12 -16.55 15.70
CA SER A 290 -5.36 -17.74 16.13
C SER A 290 -6.21 -19.01 16.34
N ALA A 291 -7.44 -18.86 16.87
CA ALA A 291 -8.40 -19.95 17.02
C ALA A 291 -9.00 -20.33 15.67
N GLY A 292 -9.31 -19.33 14.84
CA GLY A 292 -9.86 -19.53 13.50
C GLY A 292 -8.86 -20.10 12.49
N ILE A 293 -7.54 -19.92 12.65
CA ILE A 293 -6.55 -20.40 11.66
C ILE A 293 -6.61 -21.93 11.51
N MET A 294 -6.70 -22.70 12.60
CA MET A 294 -6.73 -24.17 12.47
C MET A 294 -8.03 -24.67 11.86
N GLU A 295 -9.14 -24.05 12.23
CA GLU A 295 -10.45 -24.30 11.63
C GLU A 295 -10.45 -23.92 10.13
N GLN A 296 -9.91 -22.77 9.79
CA GLN A 296 -9.77 -22.28 8.41
C GLN A 296 -8.85 -23.16 7.58
N VAL A 297 -7.75 -23.66 8.16
CA VAL A 297 -6.88 -24.65 7.50
C VAL A 297 -7.64 -25.93 7.23
N GLN A 298 -8.41 -26.43 8.20
CA GLN A 298 -9.22 -27.63 8.03
C GLN A 298 -10.28 -27.44 6.93
N THR A 299 -11.02 -26.33 6.94
CA THR A 299 -11.97 -25.97 5.88
C THR A 299 -11.27 -25.84 4.52
N THR A 300 -10.07 -25.27 4.49
CA THR A 300 -9.26 -25.17 3.27
C THR A 300 -8.86 -26.55 2.76
N MET A 301 -8.43 -27.47 3.63
CA MET A 301 -8.12 -28.84 3.24
C MET A 301 -9.34 -29.56 2.67
N GLU A 302 -10.52 -29.38 3.27
CA GLU A 302 -11.78 -29.94 2.75
C GLU A 302 -12.14 -29.35 1.39
N PHE A 303 -12.01 -28.03 1.21
CA PHE A 303 -12.19 -27.36 -0.07
C PHE A 303 -11.24 -27.90 -1.15
N LEU A 304 -9.94 -27.98 -0.85
CA LEU A 304 -8.92 -28.46 -1.79
C LEU A 304 -9.11 -29.94 -2.15
N LYS A 305 -9.69 -30.75 -1.24
CA LYS A 305 -10.08 -32.15 -1.53
C LYS A 305 -11.35 -32.23 -2.37
N SER A 306 -12.28 -31.28 -2.21
CA SER A 306 -13.56 -31.28 -2.93
C SER A 306 -13.45 -30.83 -4.40
N LYS A 307 -12.42 -30.04 -4.73
CA LYS A 307 -12.16 -29.54 -6.09
C LYS A 307 -10.70 -29.78 -6.43
N SER A 308 -10.46 -30.63 -7.42
CA SER A 308 -9.11 -30.92 -7.93
C SER A 308 -8.47 -29.71 -8.62
N THR A 309 -7.15 -29.73 -8.76
CA THR A 309 -6.42 -28.65 -9.43
C THR A 309 -6.74 -28.63 -10.93
N GLU A 310 -6.99 -29.78 -11.55
CA GLU A 310 -7.40 -29.92 -12.95
C GLU A 310 -8.81 -29.36 -13.19
N GLU A 311 -9.75 -29.61 -12.28
CA GLU A 311 -11.10 -29.01 -12.35
C GLU A 311 -11.04 -27.49 -12.19
N ALA A 312 -10.28 -26.99 -11.21
CA ALA A 312 -10.09 -25.55 -11.03
C ALA A 312 -9.48 -24.90 -12.28
N GLN A 313 -8.48 -25.54 -12.90
CA GLN A 313 -7.90 -25.07 -14.16
C GLN A 313 -8.92 -25.03 -15.28
N LYS A 314 -9.67 -26.11 -15.48
CA LYS A 314 -10.64 -26.23 -16.56
C LYS A 314 -11.74 -25.16 -16.44
N GLU A 315 -12.32 -25.01 -15.25
CA GLU A 315 -13.32 -23.98 -14.98
C GLU A 315 -12.75 -22.57 -15.18
N ALA A 316 -11.51 -22.33 -14.73
CA ALA A 316 -10.82 -21.06 -14.96
C ALA A 316 -10.64 -20.79 -16.46
N ASP A 317 -10.28 -21.80 -17.25
CA ASP A 317 -10.12 -21.71 -18.70
C ASP A 317 -11.46 -21.45 -19.41
N ASP A 318 -12.53 -22.10 -18.96
CA ASP A 318 -13.92 -21.92 -19.41
C ASP A 318 -14.52 -20.54 -19.03
N GLY A 319 -13.81 -19.75 -18.21
CA GLY A 319 -14.14 -18.35 -17.91
C GLY A 319 -14.70 -18.10 -16.51
N ASP A 320 -14.63 -19.07 -15.60
CA ASP A 320 -15.03 -18.87 -14.21
C ASP A 320 -13.97 -18.06 -13.42
N ASP A 321 -14.34 -16.86 -13.00
CA ASP A 321 -13.44 -15.92 -12.33
C ASP A 321 -13.01 -16.37 -10.92
N ALA A 322 -13.86 -17.14 -10.22
CA ALA A 322 -13.55 -17.65 -8.89
C ALA A 322 -12.53 -18.79 -8.95
N SER A 323 -12.70 -19.71 -9.90
CA SER A 323 -11.76 -20.78 -10.19
C SER A 323 -10.46 -20.25 -10.79
N ALA A 324 -10.48 -19.15 -11.54
CA ALA A 324 -9.25 -18.46 -11.97
C ALA A 324 -8.44 -17.91 -10.77
N LEU A 325 -9.10 -17.33 -9.76
CA LEU A 325 -8.45 -16.92 -8.51
C LEU A 325 -7.93 -18.13 -7.71
N ASP A 326 -8.76 -19.17 -7.53
CA ASP A 326 -8.35 -20.42 -6.85
C ASP A 326 -7.11 -21.01 -7.51
N TYR A 327 -7.17 -21.23 -8.83
CA TYR A 327 -6.06 -21.80 -9.59
C TYR A 327 -4.79 -20.93 -9.51
N ALA A 328 -4.91 -19.60 -9.56
CA ALA A 328 -3.78 -18.71 -9.35
C ALA A 328 -3.12 -18.91 -7.97
N ILE A 329 -3.91 -19.06 -6.90
CA ILE A 329 -3.38 -19.31 -5.55
C ILE A 329 -2.75 -20.72 -5.49
N ARG A 330 -3.36 -21.74 -6.09
CA ARG A 330 -2.79 -23.09 -6.17
C ARG A 330 -1.42 -23.12 -6.86
N ILE A 331 -1.26 -22.38 -7.96
CA ILE A 331 0.05 -22.19 -8.62
C ILE A 331 1.06 -21.59 -7.64
N ARG A 332 0.69 -20.55 -6.90
CA ARG A 332 1.58 -19.89 -5.93
C ARG A 332 1.99 -20.81 -4.77
N CYS A 333 1.06 -21.65 -4.32
CA CYS A 333 1.18 -22.50 -3.14
C CYS A 333 1.72 -23.91 -3.45
N ASN A 334 2.00 -24.24 -4.72
CA ASN A 334 2.43 -25.56 -5.18
C ASN A 334 1.41 -26.67 -4.91
N ILE A 335 0.12 -26.42 -5.20
CA ILE A 335 -0.98 -27.35 -4.93
C ILE A 335 -1.44 -28.02 -6.22
N GLY A 336 -0.98 -29.25 -6.48
CA GLY A 336 -1.30 -30.01 -7.69
C GLY A 336 -0.75 -29.41 -9.00
N VAL A 337 -0.01 -28.30 -8.93
CA VAL A 337 0.63 -27.63 -10.07
C VAL A 337 1.94 -27.01 -9.60
N LYS A 338 3.00 -27.16 -10.39
CA LYS A 338 4.31 -26.59 -10.08
C LYS A 338 4.22 -25.05 -10.08
N PRO A 339 4.90 -24.36 -9.15
CA PRO A 339 4.92 -22.91 -9.12
C PRO A 339 5.39 -22.33 -10.45
N ASN A 340 4.55 -21.49 -11.04
CA ASN A 340 4.84 -20.79 -12.27
C ASN A 340 4.39 -19.33 -12.14
N ARG A 341 5.37 -18.44 -12.08
CA ARG A 341 5.17 -17.02 -11.83
C ARG A 341 4.39 -16.32 -12.94
N SER A 342 4.70 -16.65 -14.20
CA SER A 342 4.03 -16.09 -15.38
C SER A 342 2.59 -16.59 -15.49
N LEU A 343 2.37 -17.89 -15.23
CA LEU A 343 1.04 -18.50 -15.25
C LEU A 343 0.15 -17.96 -14.12
N HIS A 344 0.71 -17.78 -12.91
CA HIS A 344 0.03 -17.13 -11.80
C HIS A 344 -0.46 -15.72 -12.19
N ARG A 345 0.42 -14.88 -12.75
CA ARG A 345 0.03 -13.55 -13.23
C ARG A 345 -1.03 -13.61 -14.33
N TYR A 346 -0.92 -14.56 -15.26
CA TYR A 346 -1.87 -14.72 -16.36
C TYR A 346 -3.31 -14.89 -15.85
N TYR A 347 -3.57 -15.81 -14.92
CA TYR A 347 -4.91 -16.01 -14.38
C TYR A 347 -5.41 -14.81 -13.56
N LEU A 348 -4.53 -14.12 -12.82
CA LEU A 348 -4.92 -12.89 -12.12
C LEU A 348 -5.31 -11.77 -13.09
N MET A 349 -4.57 -11.62 -14.19
CA MET A 349 -4.92 -10.65 -15.24
C MET A 349 -6.24 -11.03 -15.94
N LYS A 350 -6.51 -12.32 -16.17
CA LYS A 350 -7.80 -12.80 -16.71
C LYS A 350 -8.97 -12.33 -15.85
N VAL A 351 -8.85 -12.41 -14.52
CA VAL A 351 -9.86 -11.92 -13.57
C VAL A 351 -10.02 -10.39 -13.62
N ILE A 352 -8.91 -9.64 -13.75
CA ILE A 352 -8.94 -8.18 -13.82
C ILE A 352 -9.64 -7.69 -15.10
N GLU A 353 -9.36 -8.33 -16.22
CA GLU A 353 -9.92 -7.99 -17.54
C GLU A 353 -11.32 -8.55 -17.78
N SER A 354 -11.72 -9.54 -16.99
CA SER A 354 -13.04 -10.14 -17.07
C SER A 354 -14.15 -9.11 -16.81
N SER A 355 -15.16 -9.13 -17.69
CA SER A 355 -16.37 -8.32 -17.53
C SER A 355 -17.35 -8.90 -16.50
N THR A 356 -17.22 -10.19 -16.18
CA THR A 356 -18.08 -10.91 -15.22
C THR A 356 -17.52 -10.92 -13.80
N ALA A 357 -16.22 -10.67 -13.64
CA ALA A 357 -15.58 -10.64 -12.33
C ALA A 357 -16.15 -9.51 -11.45
N THR A 358 -16.50 -9.87 -10.22
CA THR A 358 -16.97 -8.92 -9.21
C THR A 358 -15.85 -7.98 -8.77
N ASN A 359 -16.21 -6.82 -8.21
CA ASN A 359 -15.23 -5.89 -7.64
C ASN A 359 -14.38 -6.54 -6.53
N ALA A 360 -14.95 -7.45 -5.74
CA ALA A 360 -14.23 -8.19 -4.72
C ALA A 360 -13.13 -9.08 -5.36
N GLN A 361 -13.47 -9.85 -6.38
CA GLN A 361 -12.52 -10.69 -7.11
C GLN A 361 -11.41 -9.86 -7.78
N LYS A 362 -11.76 -8.73 -8.41
CA LYS A 362 -10.77 -7.80 -8.99
C LYS A 362 -9.85 -7.20 -7.92
N SER A 363 -10.41 -6.83 -6.78
CA SER A 363 -9.63 -6.33 -5.65
C SER A 363 -8.67 -7.39 -5.09
N GLN A 364 -9.12 -8.64 -4.99
CA GLN A 364 -8.30 -9.78 -4.58
C GLN A 364 -7.17 -10.06 -5.57
N ALA A 365 -7.47 -10.09 -6.88
CA ALA A 365 -6.47 -10.28 -7.92
C ALA A 365 -5.39 -9.20 -7.87
N HIS A 366 -5.78 -7.93 -7.73
CA HIS A 366 -4.84 -6.84 -7.51
C HIS A 366 -4.05 -7.00 -6.21
N GLY A 367 -4.67 -7.45 -5.11
CA GLY A 367 -3.99 -7.74 -3.85
C GLY A 367 -2.88 -8.80 -3.99
N LEU A 368 -3.15 -9.89 -4.73
CA LEU A 368 -2.19 -10.95 -5.02
C LEU A 368 -1.04 -10.44 -5.92
N LEU A 369 -1.34 -9.57 -6.89
CA LEU A 369 -0.32 -8.98 -7.76
C LEU A 369 0.67 -8.06 -7.03
N ILE A 370 0.32 -7.52 -5.86
CA ILE A 370 1.27 -6.78 -5.00
C ILE A 370 2.41 -7.71 -4.58
N ASP A 371 2.08 -8.89 -4.02
CA ASP A 371 3.08 -9.90 -3.63
C ASP A 371 3.86 -10.38 -4.84
N TRP A 372 3.18 -10.61 -5.96
CA TRP A 372 3.84 -10.95 -7.20
C TRP A 372 4.92 -9.91 -7.56
N CYS A 373 4.63 -8.61 -7.51
CA CYS A 373 5.62 -7.57 -7.84
C CYS A 373 6.83 -7.53 -6.89
N ILE A 374 6.62 -7.75 -5.58
CA ILE A 374 7.66 -7.51 -4.56
C ILE A 374 8.40 -8.78 -4.10
N SER A 375 7.78 -9.96 -4.22
CA SER A 375 8.34 -11.24 -3.75
C SER A 375 9.74 -11.61 -4.28
N PRO A 376 10.18 -11.17 -5.48
CA PRO A 376 11.54 -11.45 -5.95
C PRO A 376 12.65 -10.72 -5.18
N PHE A 377 12.31 -9.73 -4.34
CA PHE A 377 13.26 -8.81 -3.71
C PHE A 377 13.28 -8.90 -2.16
N PRO A 378 13.65 -10.04 -1.55
CA PRO A 378 13.57 -10.17 -0.09
C PRO A 378 14.62 -9.34 0.69
N ASN A 379 15.77 -9.02 0.10
CA ASN A 379 16.90 -8.29 0.74
C ASN A 379 17.47 -7.16 -0.15
N ALA A 380 16.78 -6.74 -1.20
CA ALA A 380 17.29 -5.82 -2.21
C ALA A 380 16.41 -4.58 -2.37
N SER A 381 16.99 -3.47 -2.82
CA SER A 381 16.23 -2.32 -3.31
C SER A 381 15.34 -2.77 -4.47
N ILE A 382 14.01 -2.66 -4.28
CA ILE A 382 13.02 -2.97 -5.32
C ILE A 382 13.23 -1.98 -6.46
N PHE A 383 13.47 -2.46 -7.68
CA PHE A 383 13.59 -1.58 -8.85
C PHE A 383 12.33 -0.72 -9.02
N ALA A 384 12.50 0.51 -9.52
CA ALA A 384 11.41 1.46 -9.62
C ALA A 384 10.19 0.85 -10.33
N ARG A 385 10.38 0.15 -11.47
CA ARG A 385 9.28 -0.45 -12.23
C ARG A 385 8.38 -1.38 -11.41
N TYR A 386 8.95 -2.18 -10.50
CA TYR A 386 8.19 -3.10 -9.64
C TYR A 386 7.53 -2.36 -8.48
N MET A 387 8.17 -1.32 -7.94
CA MET A 387 7.58 -0.47 -6.90
C MET A 387 6.33 0.26 -7.44
N PHE A 388 6.43 0.87 -8.62
CA PHE A 388 5.30 1.56 -9.25
C PHE A 388 4.19 0.56 -9.67
N ALA A 389 4.53 -0.65 -10.14
CA ALA A 389 3.54 -1.68 -10.43
C ALA A 389 2.81 -2.16 -9.17
N ALA A 390 3.54 -2.44 -8.09
CA ALA A 390 2.95 -2.83 -6.81
C ALA A 390 2.04 -1.72 -6.25
N ALA A 391 2.48 -0.46 -6.32
CA ALA A 391 1.69 0.69 -5.89
C ALA A 391 0.43 0.89 -6.75
N HIS A 392 0.52 0.65 -8.06
CA HIS A 392 -0.63 0.65 -8.95
C HIS A 392 -1.65 -0.42 -8.53
N HIS A 393 -1.23 -1.67 -8.34
CA HIS A 393 -2.13 -2.75 -7.93
C HIS A 393 -2.73 -2.50 -6.54
N ALA A 394 -1.95 -2.00 -5.58
CA ALA A 394 -2.46 -1.58 -4.29
C ALA A 394 -3.55 -0.50 -4.40
N ASN A 395 -3.34 0.50 -5.27
CA ASN A 395 -4.32 1.54 -5.53
C ASN A 395 -5.60 1.00 -6.20
N GLN A 396 -5.48 0.13 -7.19
CA GLN A 396 -6.65 -0.49 -7.84
C GLN A 396 -7.43 -1.39 -6.88
N SER A 397 -6.75 -2.16 -6.04
CA SER A 397 -7.40 -2.98 -5.01
C SER A 397 -8.30 -2.13 -4.10
N VAL A 398 -7.82 -0.96 -3.67
CA VAL A 398 -8.61 0.01 -2.90
C VAL A 398 -9.76 0.60 -3.72
N LEU A 399 -9.55 0.94 -4.99
CA LEU A 399 -10.61 1.51 -5.84
C LEU A 399 -11.79 0.54 -6.02
N PHE A 400 -11.52 -0.76 -6.17
CA PHE A 400 -12.58 -1.76 -6.31
C PHE A 400 -13.33 -2.06 -5.02
N ALA A 401 -12.64 -2.08 -3.87
CA ALA A 401 -13.24 -2.51 -2.61
C ALA A 401 -13.51 -1.39 -1.58
N ALA A 402 -13.08 -0.15 -1.85
CA ALA A 402 -13.05 1.02 -0.97
C ALA A 402 -12.23 0.86 0.33
N GLU A 403 -12.11 -0.34 0.88
CA GLU A 403 -11.26 -0.70 2.00
C GLU A 403 -9.97 -1.38 1.54
N ALA A 404 -8.86 -1.12 2.25
CA ALA A 404 -7.58 -1.76 1.99
C ALA A 404 -7.51 -3.15 2.66
N SER A 405 -7.16 -4.17 1.89
CA SER A 405 -6.86 -5.53 2.40
C SER A 405 -5.58 -5.55 3.24
N PRO A 406 -5.34 -6.59 4.05
CA PRO A 406 -4.08 -6.76 4.78
C PRO A 406 -2.83 -6.69 3.90
N ALA A 407 -2.88 -7.23 2.67
CA ALA A 407 -1.79 -7.14 1.69
C ALA A 407 -1.49 -5.68 1.30
N VAL A 408 -2.54 -4.90 1.01
CA VAL A 408 -2.42 -3.46 0.67
C VAL A 408 -1.86 -2.67 1.85
N LEU A 409 -2.36 -2.93 3.07
CA LEU A 409 -1.89 -2.23 4.27
C LEU A 409 -0.44 -2.56 4.59
N PHE A 410 -0.06 -3.84 4.49
CA PHE A 410 1.33 -4.28 4.70
C PHE A 410 2.26 -3.58 3.72
N PHE A 411 1.98 -3.68 2.41
CA PHE A 411 2.80 -3.02 1.39
C PHE A 411 2.83 -1.50 1.57
N GLY A 412 1.66 -0.87 1.73
CA GLY A 412 1.54 0.59 1.85
C GLY A 412 2.32 1.16 3.03
N LEU A 413 2.17 0.58 4.22
CA LEU A 413 2.77 1.10 5.45
C LEU A 413 4.22 0.66 5.65
N ARG A 414 4.59 -0.55 5.22
CA ARG A 414 5.92 -1.12 5.50
C ARG A 414 6.91 -0.95 4.36
N ILE A 415 6.43 -0.82 3.12
CA ILE A 415 7.28 -0.81 1.93
C ILE A 415 7.13 0.51 1.18
N LEU A 416 5.91 0.92 0.81
CA LEU A 416 5.69 2.09 -0.03
C LEU A 416 6.00 3.40 0.71
N GLU A 417 5.49 3.59 1.92
CA GLU A 417 5.65 4.82 2.69
C GLU A 417 7.12 5.22 2.93
N PRO A 418 8.01 4.34 3.41
CA PRO A 418 9.43 4.66 3.55
C PRO A 418 10.11 5.07 2.23
N GLN A 419 9.62 4.58 1.09
CA GLN A 419 10.15 4.92 -0.24
C GLN A 419 9.55 6.21 -0.79
N ALA A 420 8.30 6.52 -0.45
CA ALA A 420 7.60 7.72 -0.87
C ALA A 420 8.20 9.00 -0.28
N GLU A 421 8.93 8.91 0.84
CA GLU A 421 9.74 10.01 1.38
C GLU A 421 10.91 10.39 0.45
N LYS A 422 11.45 9.41 -0.28
CA LYS A 422 12.59 9.59 -1.20
C LYS A 422 12.12 9.88 -2.63
N VAL A 423 10.99 9.31 -3.03
CA VAL A 423 10.45 9.39 -4.39
C VAL A 423 9.04 10.01 -4.33
N VAL A 424 8.97 11.33 -4.49
CA VAL A 424 7.73 12.11 -4.36
C VAL A 424 6.64 11.65 -5.34
N ALA A 425 7.01 11.12 -6.50
CA ALA A 425 6.07 10.57 -7.47
C ALA A 425 5.19 9.46 -6.88
N LEU A 426 5.73 8.61 -5.99
CA LEU A 426 4.95 7.57 -5.30
C LEU A 426 3.86 8.17 -4.39
N LYS A 427 4.16 9.32 -3.76
CA LYS A 427 3.20 10.00 -2.89
C LYS A 427 2.06 10.66 -3.67
N ALA A 428 2.35 11.15 -4.87
CA ALA A 428 1.41 11.97 -5.61
C ALA A 428 0.52 11.19 -6.59
N GLN A 429 0.93 10.02 -7.08
CA GLN A 429 0.17 9.26 -8.10
C GLN A 429 -0.98 8.42 -7.53
N TYR A 430 -0.87 7.93 -6.29
CA TYR A 430 -1.75 6.89 -5.75
C TYR A 430 -2.65 7.42 -4.62
N GLN A 431 -3.35 8.54 -4.88
CA GLN A 431 -4.15 9.24 -3.86
C GLN A 431 -5.19 8.34 -3.16
N PRO A 432 -5.99 7.49 -3.86
CA PRO A 432 -6.90 6.55 -3.20
C PRO A 432 -6.21 5.64 -2.19
N LEU A 433 -5.04 5.09 -2.55
CA LEU A 433 -4.22 4.29 -1.65
C LEU A 433 -3.83 5.07 -0.39
N TRP A 434 -3.25 6.26 -0.56
CA TRP A 434 -2.82 7.09 0.58
C TRP A 434 -3.98 7.46 1.51
N MET A 435 -5.16 7.77 0.96
CA MET A 435 -6.36 8.03 1.75
C MET A 435 -6.77 6.81 2.59
N ALA A 436 -6.69 5.60 2.03
CA ALA A 436 -6.97 4.37 2.76
C ALA A 436 -5.95 4.08 3.86
N LEU A 437 -4.65 4.31 3.60
CA LEU A 437 -3.59 4.16 4.60
C LEU A 437 -3.75 5.14 5.76
N GLU A 438 -4.02 6.42 5.45
CA GLU A 438 -4.24 7.47 6.45
C GLU A 438 -5.49 7.20 7.29
N LYS A 439 -6.57 6.73 6.67
CA LYS A 439 -7.76 6.28 7.39
C LYS A 439 -7.40 5.17 8.39
N ARG A 440 -6.60 4.18 7.98
CA ARG A 440 -6.19 3.09 8.86
C ARG A 440 -5.33 3.57 10.03
N LYS A 441 -4.38 4.48 9.80
CA LYS A 441 -3.56 5.06 10.88
C LYS A 441 -4.42 5.73 11.94
N LYS A 442 -5.38 6.57 11.52
CA LYS A 442 -6.33 7.23 12.43
C LYS A 442 -7.21 6.25 13.20
N GLU A 443 -7.61 5.14 12.60
CA GLU A 443 -8.35 4.11 13.32
C GLU A 443 -7.49 3.45 14.39
N VAL A 444 -6.24 3.09 14.06
CA VAL A 444 -5.30 2.49 15.00
C VAL A 444 -4.99 3.45 16.15
N GLU A 445 -4.76 4.73 15.87
CA GLU A 445 -4.57 5.77 16.89
C GLU A 445 -5.79 5.88 17.82
N LYS A 446 -7.01 5.91 17.26
CA LYS A 446 -8.25 5.93 18.07
C LYS A 446 -8.43 4.67 18.92
N GLU A 447 -8.03 3.50 18.42
CA GLU A 447 -8.04 2.25 19.17
C GLU A 447 -7.02 2.28 20.33
N GLN A 448 -5.83 2.84 20.08
CA GLN A 448 -4.79 3.07 21.07
C GLN A 448 -5.26 4.04 22.16
N GLU A 449 -5.77 5.21 21.81
CA GLU A 449 -6.31 6.20 22.76
C GLU A 449 -7.42 5.60 23.64
N LYS A 450 -8.35 4.84 23.05
CA LYS A 450 -9.41 4.16 23.81
C LYS A 450 -8.84 3.11 24.76
N ALA A 451 -7.81 2.37 24.35
CA ALA A 451 -7.15 1.39 25.20
C ALA A 451 -6.39 2.06 26.36
N GLU A 452 -5.71 3.18 26.10
CA GLU A 452 -5.02 3.98 27.11
C GLU A 452 -5.98 4.56 28.14
N ARG A 453 -7.09 5.19 27.71
CA ARG A 453 -8.14 5.66 28.64
C ARG A 453 -8.72 4.54 29.50
N LYS A 454 -8.88 3.34 28.94
CA LYS A 454 -9.33 2.16 29.70
C LYS A 454 -8.29 1.71 30.73
N ARG A 455 -6.99 1.83 30.43
CA ARG A 455 -5.89 1.55 31.36
C ARG A 455 -5.79 2.59 32.46
N GLU A 456 -5.90 3.87 32.14
CA GLU A 456 -5.86 4.95 33.14
C GLU A 456 -7.02 4.82 34.15
N LYS A 457 -8.22 4.47 33.66
CA LYS A 457 -9.40 4.34 34.51
C LYS A 457 -9.33 3.15 35.48
N ASP A 458 -8.56 2.11 35.13
CA ASP A 458 -8.44 0.87 35.91
C ASP A 458 -7.01 0.30 35.81
N SER A 459 -6.03 1.08 36.27
CA SER A 459 -4.60 0.74 36.13
C SER A 459 -4.25 -0.60 36.80
N ASN A 460 -4.90 -0.87 37.93
CA ASN A 460 -4.69 -2.07 38.75
C ASN A 460 -5.07 -3.37 38.05
N ARG A 461 -5.89 -3.30 36.99
CA ARG A 461 -6.28 -4.47 36.20
C ARG A 461 -5.21 -4.93 35.20
N TYR A 462 -4.25 -4.05 34.86
CA TYR A 462 -3.24 -4.33 33.85
C TYR A 462 -1.84 -4.57 34.44
N ILE A 463 -1.68 -4.42 35.76
CA ILE A 463 -0.38 -4.53 36.44
C ILE A 463 -0.49 -5.56 37.56
N CYS A 464 0.54 -6.39 37.71
CA CYS A 464 0.62 -7.32 38.83
C CYS A 464 0.76 -6.56 40.16
N ALA A 465 -0.18 -6.80 41.07
CA ALA A 465 -0.24 -6.16 42.38
C ALA A 465 0.89 -6.62 43.32
N ALA A 466 1.47 -7.80 43.08
CA ALA A 466 2.48 -8.38 43.97
C ALA A 466 3.68 -7.45 44.20
N PRO A 467 4.22 -7.38 45.44
CA PRO A 467 5.48 -6.71 45.73
C PRO A 467 6.59 -7.24 44.83
N GLU A 468 7.48 -6.35 44.36
CA GLU A 468 8.60 -6.68 43.47
C GLU A 468 8.25 -7.42 42.16
N CYS A 469 6.96 -7.48 41.78
CA CYS A 469 6.55 -7.91 40.45
C CYS A 469 6.32 -6.70 39.55
N TYR A 470 6.85 -6.78 38.34
CA TYR A 470 6.79 -5.71 37.33
C TYR A 470 6.07 -6.16 36.05
N ILE A 471 5.38 -7.31 36.11
CA ILE A 471 4.62 -7.82 34.98
C ILE A 471 3.39 -6.94 34.72
N GLN A 472 3.23 -6.58 33.45
CA GLN A 472 2.09 -5.87 32.91
C GLN A 472 1.43 -6.72 31.83
N ALA A 473 0.11 -6.63 31.71
CA ALA A 473 -0.65 -7.26 30.63
C ALA A 473 -1.16 -6.21 29.64
N SER A 474 -1.16 -6.57 28.36
CA SER A 474 -1.68 -5.71 27.29
C SER A 474 -3.20 -5.51 27.35
N LYS A 475 -3.94 -6.44 27.96
CA LYS A 475 -5.39 -6.40 28.17
C LYS A 475 -5.75 -6.75 29.62
N GLY A 476 -6.86 -6.21 30.13
CA GLY A 476 -7.28 -6.41 31.51
C GLY A 476 -7.77 -7.82 31.86
N GLY A 477 -7.78 -8.76 30.92
CA GLY A 477 -8.00 -10.18 31.18
C GLY A 477 -6.71 -11.00 31.33
N GLY A 478 -5.55 -10.44 30.97
CA GLY A 478 -4.27 -11.16 30.99
C GLY A 478 -3.68 -11.36 32.39
N LEU A 479 -4.34 -10.89 33.44
CA LEU A 479 -3.97 -11.10 34.84
C LEU A 479 -5.19 -11.63 35.61
N ALA A 480 -4.95 -12.58 36.52
CA ALA A 480 -5.98 -13.14 37.37
C ALA A 480 -6.33 -12.16 38.49
N GLN A 481 -7.59 -11.74 38.58
CA GLN A 481 -8.06 -10.90 39.68
C GLN A 481 -8.23 -11.70 40.98
N CYS A 482 -8.13 -11.03 42.14
CA CYS A 482 -8.36 -11.65 43.43
C CYS A 482 -9.71 -12.40 43.48
N ALA A 483 -9.69 -13.66 43.93
CA ALA A 483 -10.90 -14.47 44.06
C ALA A 483 -11.79 -14.10 45.26
N GLY A 484 -11.38 -13.14 46.10
CA GLY A 484 -12.10 -12.75 47.31
C GLY A 484 -13.24 -11.75 47.09
N ALA A 485 -13.81 -11.30 48.21
CA ALA A 485 -15.01 -10.46 48.29
C ALA A 485 -14.75 -8.94 48.15
N CYS A 486 -13.54 -8.52 47.75
CA CYS A 486 -13.26 -7.12 47.44
C CYS A 486 -14.01 -6.67 46.18
N ASP A 487 -14.35 -5.37 46.14
CA ASP A 487 -15.15 -4.82 45.07
C ASP A 487 -14.41 -4.89 43.73
N PRO A 488 -15.11 -5.20 42.61
CA PRO A 488 -14.48 -5.36 41.30
C PRO A 488 -13.64 -4.16 40.84
N ALA A 489 -14.04 -2.94 41.23
CA ALA A 489 -13.39 -1.69 40.82
C ALA A 489 -12.03 -1.43 41.49
N VAL A 490 -11.74 -2.09 42.61
CA VAL A 490 -10.49 -1.92 43.38
C VAL A 490 -9.75 -3.24 43.56
N LYS A 491 -10.22 -4.29 42.86
CA LYS A 491 -9.72 -5.66 42.98
C LYS A 491 -8.32 -5.77 42.36
N PRO A 492 -7.29 -6.18 43.13
CA PRO A 492 -5.95 -6.35 42.58
C PRO A 492 -5.89 -7.51 41.58
N ALA A 493 -4.98 -7.40 40.61
CA ALA A 493 -4.72 -8.42 39.60
C ALA A 493 -3.31 -9.01 39.76
N TYR A 494 -3.14 -10.29 39.40
CA TYR A 494 -1.92 -11.06 39.61
C TYR A 494 -1.55 -11.87 38.37
N CYS A 495 -0.26 -11.91 38.04
CA CYS A 495 0.24 -12.73 36.93
C CYS A 495 0.22 -14.23 37.24
N SER A 496 0.26 -14.62 38.52
CA SER A 496 0.29 -16.02 38.95
C SER A 496 -0.29 -16.18 40.37
N LYS A 497 -0.60 -17.43 40.77
CA LYS A 497 -1.09 -17.73 42.13
C LYS A 497 -0.04 -17.46 43.20
N GLU A 498 1.23 -17.61 42.87
CA GLU A 498 2.38 -17.33 43.72
C GLU A 498 2.43 -15.83 44.04
N CYS A 499 2.25 -14.97 43.03
CA CYS A 499 2.15 -13.53 43.21
C CYS A 499 0.96 -13.13 44.10
N GLN A 500 -0.20 -13.78 43.94
CA GLN A 500 -1.35 -13.54 44.81
C GLN A 500 -1.06 -13.92 46.28
N ARG A 501 -0.41 -15.06 46.51
CA ARG A 501 -0.01 -15.49 47.86
C ARG A 501 1.03 -14.54 48.48
N ALA A 502 1.98 -14.05 47.69
CA ALA A 502 2.99 -13.10 48.13
C ALA A 502 2.36 -11.76 48.59
N ASP A 503 1.37 -11.26 47.85
CA ASP A 503 0.63 -10.03 48.22
C ASP A 503 -0.42 -10.26 49.32
N TRP A 504 -0.78 -11.51 49.63
CA TRP A 504 -1.93 -11.79 50.50
C TRP A 504 -1.84 -11.12 51.88
N LYS A 505 -0.64 -11.02 52.46
CA LYS A 505 -0.44 -10.32 53.74
C LYS A 505 -0.85 -8.84 53.67
N ASN A 506 -0.62 -8.19 52.52
CA ASN A 506 -0.97 -6.81 52.25
C ASN A 506 -2.45 -6.66 51.85
N HIS A 507 -2.99 -7.53 50.97
CA HIS A 507 -4.37 -7.40 50.49
C HIS A 507 -5.43 -7.91 51.49
N LYS A 508 -5.11 -8.89 52.35
CA LYS A 508 -6.07 -9.53 53.27
C LYS A 508 -6.93 -8.54 54.09
N PRO A 509 -6.42 -7.43 54.65
CA PRO A 509 -7.24 -6.43 55.36
C PRO A 509 -8.27 -5.70 54.49
N PHE A 510 -8.02 -5.62 53.19
CA PHE A 510 -8.85 -4.92 52.19
C PHE A 510 -9.74 -5.87 51.38
N CYS A 511 -9.64 -7.18 51.60
CA CYS A 511 -10.39 -8.19 50.85
C CYS A 511 -11.84 -8.33 51.36
N LYS A 512 -12.60 -7.24 51.33
CA LYS A 512 -14.00 -7.14 51.78
C LYS A 512 -14.76 -6.05 51.01
N PRO A 513 -16.10 -6.11 50.91
CA PRO A 513 -16.89 -5.09 50.23
C PRO A 513 -16.71 -3.71 50.87
N GLY A 514 -16.64 -2.65 50.05
CA GLY A 514 -16.50 -1.25 50.48
C GLY A 514 -15.11 -0.84 50.99
N ALA A 515 -14.12 -1.74 51.02
CA ALA A 515 -12.76 -1.39 51.38
C ALA A 515 -12.02 -0.70 50.21
N PRO A 516 -11.10 0.24 50.48
CA PRO A 516 -10.31 0.88 49.44
C PRO A 516 -9.31 -0.09 48.80
N CYS A 517 -8.71 0.31 47.67
CA CYS A 517 -7.70 -0.51 46.99
C CYS A 517 -6.47 -0.72 47.88
N SER A 518 -5.98 -1.97 47.95
CA SER A 518 -4.74 -2.31 48.69
C SER A 518 -3.45 -1.96 47.94
N ILE A 519 -3.57 -1.50 46.69
CA ILE A 519 -2.45 -1.05 45.87
C ILE A 519 -2.33 0.46 46.07
N LEU A 520 -1.38 0.89 46.90
CA LEU A 520 -0.90 2.27 46.89
C LEU A 520 -0.20 2.47 45.55
N THR A 521 -0.50 3.56 44.83
CA THR A 521 0.09 3.87 43.52
C THR A 521 1.58 3.61 43.56
N LYS A 522 2.02 2.55 42.87
CA LYS A 522 3.44 2.30 42.64
C LYS A 522 3.91 3.45 41.77
N GLU A 523 4.47 4.51 42.36
CA GLU A 523 5.26 5.50 41.62
C GLU A 523 6.34 4.74 40.88
N ARG A 524 6.12 4.53 39.59
CA ARG A 524 7.07 3.86 38.73
C ARG A 524 6.96 4.51 37.37
N ASP A 525 7.96 5.32 37.06
CA ASP A 525 8.28 5.81 35.71
C ASP A 525 8.70 4.63 34.81
N LEU A 526 7.81 3.64 34.64
CA LEU A 526 8.04 2.53 33.75
C LEU A 526 7.37 2.83 32.42
N PRO A 527 8.09 2.67 31.29
CA PRO A 527 7.50 2.79 29.97
C PRO A 527 6.25 1.91 29.87
N ALA A 528 5.16 2.46 29.38
CA ALA A 528 3.96 1.67 29.11
C ALA A 528 4.32 0.53 28.15
N ALA A 529 3.81 -0.67 28.42
CA ALA A 529 3.99 -1.81 27.53
C ALA A 529 3.65 -1.45 26.07
N GLY A 530 4.63 -1.61 25.16
CA GLY A 530 4.46 -1.31 23.74
C GLY A 530 3.32 -2.13 23.12
N GLN A 531 2.41 -1.47 22.40
CA GLN A 531 1.27 -2.15 21.79
C GLN A 531 1.61 -2.65 20.38
N GLY A 532 1.73 -3.98 20.25
CA GLY A 532 1.81 -4.66 18.97
C GLY A 532 1.46 -6.15 19.12
N GLN A 533 0.30 -6.53 18.59
CA GLN A 533 -0.04 -7.87 18.12
C GLN A 533 0.05 -9.07 19.09
N SER A 534 -0.88 -9.19 20.06
CA SER A 534 -1.54 -10.47 20.44
C SER A 534 -2.64 -10.21 21.50
N ASP A 535 -3.48 -11.19 21.79
CA ASP A 535 -4.61 -11.06 22.72
C ASP A 535 -4.23 -11.18 24.21
N GLU A 536 -3.03 -11.65 24.55
CA GLU A 536 -2.50 -11.76 25.92
C GLU A 536 -0.97 -11.62 25.90
N VAL A 537 -0.45 -10.39 25.75
CA VAL A 537 0.99 -10.14 25.84
C VAL A 537 1.31 -9.73 27.27
N LEU A 538 2.19 -10.49 27.92
CA LEU A 538 2.81 -10.12 29.18
C LEU A 538 4.12 -9.38 28.90
N THR A 539 4.39 -8.37 29.72
CA THR A 539 5.49 -7.43 29.51
C THR A 539 6.21 -7.20 30.82
N ILE A 540 7.54 -7.17 30.83
CA ILE A 540 8.34 -6.92 32.02
C ILE A 540 9.55 -6.02 31.67
N PRO A 541 9.95 -5.05 32.51
CA PRO A 541 11.16 -4.28 32.29
C PRO A 541 12.42 -5.11 32.54
N ILE A 542 13.41 -5.01 31.66
CA ILE A 542 14.75 -5.62 31.75
C ILE A 542 15.83 -4.55 31.58
N ALA A 543 17.01 -4.75 32.16
CA ALA A 543 18.15 -3.85 31.98
C ALA A 543 18.91 -4.20 30.68
N GLY A 544 19.10 -3.20 29.81
CA GLY A 544 19.86 -3.34 28.57
C GLY A 544 21.38 -3.21 28.80
N PRO A 545 22.22 -3.62 27.82
CA PRO A 545 23.68 -3.56 27.92
C PRO A 545 24.25 -2.15 28.09
N ASP A 546 23.49 -1.12 27.68
CA ASP A 546 23.83 0.30 27.77
C ASP A 546 23.27 0.97 29.05
N GLY A 547 22.72 0.17 29.97
CA GLY A 547 22.09 0.65 31.20
C GLY A 547 20.68 1.21 31.02
N ARG A 548 20.11 1.17 29.80
CA ARG A 548 18.72 1.60 29.56
C ARG A 548 17.73 0.48 29.88
N THR A 549 16.60 0.85 30.49
CA THR A 549 15.49 -0.08 30.72
C THR A 549 14.75 -0.35 29.41
N MET A 550 14.64 -1.63 29.03
CA MET A 550 13.87 -2.09 27.88
C MET A 550 12.67 -2.93 28.35
N MET A 551 11.58 -2.97 27.59
CA MET A 551 10.45 -3.85 27.89
C MET A 551 10.58 -5.16 27.13
N LEU A 552 10.65 -6.27 27.85
CA LEU A 552 10.56 -7.62 27.28
C LEU A 552 9.09 -8.04 27.21
N SER A 553 8.60 -8.29 26.00
CA SER A 553 7.22 -8.66 25.73
C SER A 553 7.13 -10.10 25.22
N SER A 554 6.13 -10.85 25.67
CA SER A 554 5.88 -12.20 25.18
C SER A 554 4.41 -12.60 25.31
N SER A 555 3.90 -13.31 24.31
CA SER A 555 2.57 -13.94 24.31
C SER A 555 2.58 -15.44 24.59
N THR A 556 3.77 -16.05 24.63
CA THR A 556 3.95 -17.51 24.73
C THR A 556 4.70 -17.93 25.98
N MET A 557 5.63 -17.11 26.46
CA MET A 557 6.35 -17.32 27.72
C MET A 557 5.44 -17.06 28.93
N PRO A 558 5.44 -17.96 29.93
CA PRO A 558 4.70 -17.74 31.17
C PRO A 558 5.40 -16.67 32.05
N PRO A 559 4.67 -16.08 33.03
CA PRO A 559 5.19 -15.05 33.94
C PRO A 559 6.54 -15.38 34.60
N GLU A 560 6.76 -16.66 34.94
CA GLU A 560 7.96 -17.12 35.63
C GLU A 560 9.21 -16.97 34.75
N MET A 561 9.08 -17.31 33.46
CA MET A 561 10.18 -17.20 32.50
C MET A 561 10.56 -15.74 32.25
N LEU A 562 9.57 -14.84 32.17
CA LEU A 562 9.81 -13.40 32.02
C LEU A 562 10.57 -12.83 33.23
N LYS A 563 10.25 -13.28 34.45
CA LYS A 563 10.97 -12.88 35.66
C LYS A 563 12.41 -13.38 35.65
N MET A 564 12.66 -14.60 35.17
CA MET A 564 14.03 -15.12 35.03
C MET A 564 14.90 -14.24 34.13
N PHE A 565 14.36 -13.77 33.00
CA PHE A 565 15.09 -12.84 32.12
C PHE A 565 15.35 -11.49 32.79
N GLN A 566 14.40 -10.99 33.58
CA GLN A 566 14.59 -9.77 34.38
C GLN A 566 15.69 -9.97 35.42
N ASP A 567 15.66 -11.06 36.20
CA ASP A 567 16.68 -11.35 37.21
C ASP A 567 18.07 -11.51 36.60
N PHE A 568 18.16 -12.18 35.44
CA PHE A 568 19.39 -12.29 34.66
C PHE A 568 19.91 -10.92 34.22
N SER A 569 19.02 -10.05 33.72
CA SER A 569 19.40 -8.68 33.31
C SER A 569 19.90 -7.82 34.47
N LEU A 570 19.47 -8.12 35.70
CA LEU A 570 19.88 -7.43 36.93
C LEU A 570 21.09 -8.07 37.62
N GLY A 571 21.71 -9.10 37.01
CA GLY A 571 22.89 -9.78 37.56
C GLY A 571 22.61 -10.61 38.81
N LYS A 572 21.36 -11.04 39.04
CA LYS A 572 21.02 -11.97 40.11
C LYS A 572 21.22 -13.41 39.62
N GLU A 573 22.03 -14.20 40.33
CA GLU A 573 22.15 -15.62 40.04
C GLU A 573 20.85 -16.36 40.41
N PRO A 574 20.26 -17.17 39.52
CA PRO A 574 19.04 -17.90 39.85
C PRO A 574 19.38 -19.07 40.79
N GLU A 575 18.71 -19.15 41.94
CA GLU A 575 18.74 -20.36 42.77
C GLU A 575 18.19 -21.56 41.96
N GLY A 576 19.06 -22.48 41.53
CA GLY A 576 18.68 -23.73 40.84
C GLY A 576 18.77 -23.73 39.31
N ALA A 577 19.42 -22.75 38.68
CA ALA A 577 19.42 -22.50 37.23
C ALA A 577 19.77 -23.70 36.32
N ASP A 578 20.75 -24.54 36.68
CA ASP A 578 21.31 -25.53 35.75
C ASP A 578 20.36 -26.68 35.40
N LYS A 579 19.54 -27.15 36.35
CA LYS A 579 18.62 -28.27 36.07
C LYS A 579 17.32 -27.81 35.42
N THR A 580 16.83 -26.63 35.77
CA THR A 580 15.52 -26.15 35.30
C THR A 580 15.59 -25.61 33.87
N ILE A 581 16.72 -25.01 33.45
CA ILE A 581 16.88 -24.49 32.09
C ILE A 581 16.97 -25.64 31.06
N GLU A 582 17.70 -26.72 31.34
CA GLU A 582 17.77 -27.89 30.44
C GLU A 582 16.42 -28.65 30.36
N GLU A 583 15.76 -28.89 31.49
CA GLU A 583 14.46 -29.55 31.53
C GLU A 583 13.36 -28.69 30.87
N MET A 584 13.40 -27.36 31.05
CA MET A 584 12.43 -26.45 30.42
C MET A 584 12.70 -26.19 28.94
N MET A 585 13.97 -26.12 28.50
CA MET A 585 14.32 -26.05 27.08
C MET A 585 13.94 -27.33 26.34
N SER A 586 13.97 -28.49 27.01
CA SER A 586 13.48 -29.76 26.44
C SER A 586 11.94 -29.81 26.35
N SER A 587 11.23 -29.27 27.34
CA SER A 587 9.75 -29.14 27.34
C SER A 587 9.26 -28.10 26.32
N ALA A 588 9.97 -26.98 26.20
CA ALA A 588 9.74 -25.96 25.17
C ALA A 588 10.04 -26.50 23.77
N LYS A 589 11.12 -27.27 23.57
CA LYS A 589 11.40 -27.99 22.31
C LYS A 589 10.33 -29.03 21.96
N ASN A 590 9.74 -29.71 22.96
CA ASN A 590 8.67 -30.68 22.73
C ASN A 590 7.30 -30.02 22.46
N LYS A 591 7.05 -28.81 22.98
CA LYS A 591 5.86 -28.00 22.63
C LYS A 591 6.05 -27.14 21.37
N SER A 592 7.28 -26.75 21.03
CA SER A 592 7.61 -25.98 19.81
C SER A 592 7.78 -26.85 18.57
N LYS A 593 8.04 -28.16 18.72
CA LYS A 593 8.03 -29.11 17.60
C LYS A 593 6.68 -29.25 16.89
N SER A 594 5.58 -28.75 17.47
CA SER A 594 4.27 -28.74 16.79
C SER A 594 3.78 -27.35 16.36
N ARG A 595 4.56 -26.28 16.55
CA ARG A 595 4.19 -24.93 16.08
C ARG A 595 5.41 -23.99 16.15
N PHE A 596 5.80 -23.49 14.98
CA PHE A 596 6.79 -22.42 14.72
C PHE A 596 8.28 -22.78 14.64
N GLU A 597 8.70 -23.20 13.44
CA GLU A 597 10.07 -23.01 12.91
C GLU A 597 10.14 -21.92 11.80
N LYS A 598 9.21 -20.96 11.76
CA LYS A 598 9.21 -19.89 10.72
C LYS A 598 8.99 -18.45 11.21
N ILE A 599 9.14 -18.16 12.50
CA ILE A 599 9.21 -16.77 13.01
C ILE A 599 10.55 -16.57 13.71
N ASP A 600 11.63 -16.59 12.94
CA ASP A 600 12.94 -16.11 13.41
C ASP A 600 13.72 -15.37 12.31
N LEU A 601 12.97 -14.65 11.46
CA LEU A 601 13.53 -13.86 10.35
C LEU A 601 12.98 -12.43 10.30
N PHE A 602 12.45 -11.92 11.43
CA PHE A 602 11.89 -10.56 11.49
C PHE A 602 12.55 -9.62 12.50
N VAL A 603 13.66 -10.02 13.16
CA VAL A 603 14.48 -9.12 14.01
C VAL A 603 15.99 -9.34 13.82
N LYS A 604 16.44 -9.59 12.59
CA LYS A 604 17.83 -9.30 12.19
C LYS A 604 17.85 -8.54 10.89
#